data_AF-A0A537ZHS6-F1
#
_entry.id   AF-A0A537ZHS6-F1
#
_cell.length_a   1.000
_cell.length_b   1.000
_cell.length_c   1.000
_cell.angle_alpha   90.00
_cell.angle_beta   90.00
_cell.angle_gamma   90.00
#
_symmetry.space_group_name_H-M   'P 1'
#
loop_
_entity.id
_entity.type
_entity.pdbx_description
1 polymer ?
#
loop_
_entity_poly.entity_id
_entity_poly.type
_entity_poly.pdbx_seq_one_letter_code
_entity_poly.pdbx_strand_id
1 'polypeptide(L)'
;MSGWGGSVTTTRKEELEGLHPVRQSFSFGLAFAATVPGLVLRASGAHVPEALAALLFGLAIVGAAFLLSWAAEVAQLDVSAGLAIAVLAFIAVLPEYAVDMVFALKGGNAVQAFGPACHPPGAPGETACSLALANMTGANRLLIGIGWSMVVLIAWYRARVGRRPIREIRLERSHSVEVAFLGLATVYCLSLPLKHSITLVDAAVLVAIFAAYTVRVSRAPAEEPHLVGPARYLGTFSPSARRTWVVGLFLFSAGVILLCAERFADSLVSTGQELGISEFLLVQWVAPLASEAPELLVAGLYAWRLNTNAALGTLVSSKVNQWTLLVGTLPIVFALGLGGLHGLPIDPHQREELFLTAAQSFFALSLLVTLSISTTEALVLFALFWAQFVIGALVPESFGGLELVGLGFAYLVLGALVFVRDRGHIAPLARDGFRTPYHDLAEPVRAGEGS
;
A
#
# COMPACT_ATOMS: atom_id res chain seq x y z
N MET A 1 -15.45 -32.24 -43.33
CA MET A 1 -15.28 -33.30 -42.32
C MET A 1 -13.88 -33.19 -41.74
N SER A 2 -13.80 -33.22 -40.40
CA SER A 2 -12.67 -33.56 -39.52
C SER A 2 -11.36 -32.77 -39.59
N GLY A 3 -10.97 -32.19 -38.45
CA GLY A 3 -9.56 -31.92 -38.16
C GLY A 3 -9.17 -30.94 -37.05
N TRP A 4 -10.06 -30.60 -36.11
CA TRP A 4 -9.67 -29.94 -34.84
C TRP A 4 -9.15 -30.98 -33.84
N GLY A 5 -8.03 -30.71 -33.16
CA GLY A 5 -7.57 -31.56 -32.06
C GLY A 5 -6.10 -31.38 -31.67
N GLY A 6 -5.71 -30.17 -31.26
CA GLY A 6 -4.45 -29.94 -30.56
C GLY A 6 -4.71 -29.64 -29.09
N SER A 7 -5.05 -30.66 -28.30
CA SER A 7 -5.08 -30.52 -26.84
C SER A 7 -3.64 -30.50 -26.33
N VAL A 8 -3.13 -29.33 -25.96
CA VAL A 8 -1.93 -29.22 -25.13
C VAL A 8 -2.34 -29.64 -23.71
N THR A 9 -2.32 -30.94 -23.46
CA THR A 9 -2.29 -31.46 -22.09
C THR A 9 -0.88 -31.28 -21.56
N THR A 10 -0.60 -30.10 -21.01
CA THR A 10 0.55 -29.89 -20.11
C THR A 10 0.46 -30.97 -19.04
N THR A 11 1.46 -31.84 -18.95
CA THR A 11 1.38 -32.96 -18.00
C THR A 11 1.53 -32.40 -16.59
N ARG A 12 0.73 -32.87 -15.62
CA ARG A 12 0.80 -32.51 -14.18
C ARG A 12 2.23 -32.57 -13.59
N LYS A 13 3.15 -33.28 -14.26
CA LYS A 13 4.59 -33.33 -13.93
C LYS A 13 5.33 -32.00 -14.20
N GLU A 14 5.05 -31.31 -15.30
CA GLU A 14 5.66 -30.00 -15.63
C GLU A 14 5.14 -28.90 -14.70
N GLU A 15 3.84 -28.97 -14.32
CA GLU A 15 3.25 -28.06 -13.33
C GLU A 15 3.84 -28.21 -11.91
N LEU A 16 4.51 -29.33 -11.62
CA LEU A 16 5.10 -29.65 -10.31
C LEU A 16 6.63 -29.48 -10.25
N GLU A 17 7.30 -29.18 -11.37
CA GLU A 17 8.74 -28.93 -11.33
C GLU A 17 9.07 -27.72 -10.43
N GLY A 18 9.88 -27.97 -9.41
CA GLY A 18 10.28 -26.99 -8.39
C GLY A 18 9.25 -26.73 -7.29
N LEU A 19 8.08 -27.39 -7.30
CA LEU A 19 7.09 -27.26 -6.24
C LEU A 19 7.33 -28.33 -5.17
N HIS A 20 7.66 -27.91 -3.96
CA HIS A 20 7.85 -28.80 -2.80
C HIS A 20 6.65 -28.69 -1.86
N PRO A 21 5.62 -29.56 -1.94
CA PRO A 21 4.38 -29.42 -1.19
C PRO A 21 4.60 -29.29 0.32
N VAL A 22 5.52 -30.08 0.89
CA VAL A 22 5.86 -30.03 2.31
C VAL A 22 6.33 -28.63 2.74
N ARG A 23 7.14 -27.96 1.92
CA ARG A 23 7.62 -26.61 2.20
C ARG A 23 6.51 -25.57 2.11
N GLN A 24 5.57 -25.74 1.18
CA GLN A 24 4.45 -24.81 1.02
C GLN A 24 3.44 -24.99 2.15
N SER A 25 3.10 -26.23 2.51
CA SER A 25 2.27 -26.53 3.69
C SER A 25 2.91 -26.04 4.98
N PHE A 26 4.24 -26.13 5.12
CA PHE A 26 4.95 -25.53 6.24
C PHE A 26 4.82 -24.01 6.27
N SER A 27 4.85 -23.34 5.12
CA SER A 27 4.68 -21.88 5.03
C SER A 27 3.26 -21.46 5.45
N PHE A 28 2.23 -22.20 5.03
CA PHE A 28 0.87 -22.02 5.55
C PHE A 28 0.80 -22.24 7.06
N GLY A 29 1.37 -23.36 7.54
CA GLY A 29 1.40 -23.70 8.97
C GLY A 29 2.07 -22.61 9.81
N LEU A 30 3.16 -22.02 9.31
CA LEU A 30 3.86 -20.92 9.98
C LEU A 30 3.01 -19.64 10.02
N ALA A 31 2.36 -19.29 8.90
CA ALA A 31 1.49 -18.11 8.85
C ALA A 31 0.28 -18.26 9.78
N PHE A 32 -0.35 -19.44 9.82
CA PHE A 32 -1.39 -19.75 10.81
C PHE A 32 -0.86 -19.74 12.25
N ALA A 33 0.31 -20.33 12.51
CA ALA A 33 0.91 -20.33 13.84
C ALA A 33 1.22 -18.92 14.33
N ALA A 34 1.61 -18.01 13.44
CA ALA A 34 1.84 -16.60 13.77
C ALA A 34 0.55 -15.88 14.25
N THR A 35 -0.64 -16.33 13.83
CA THR A 35 -1.91 -15.75 14.30
C THR A 35 -2.31 -16.23 15.68
N VAL A 36 -1.86 -17.42 16.10
CA VAL A 36 -2.34 -18.07 17.34
C VAL A 36 -2.06 -17.24 18.60
N PRO A 37 -0.85 -16.70 18.84
CA PRO A 37 -0.59 -15.95 20.08
C PRO A 37 -1.50 -14.73 20.26
N GLY A 38 -1.69 -13.93 19.21
CA GLY A 38 -2.59 -12.77 19.25
C GLY A 38 -4.05 -13.17 19.46
N LEU A 39 -4.52 -14.25 18.83
CA LEU A 39 -5.87 -14.76 19.03
C LEU A 39 -6.10 -15.31 20.45
N VAL A 40 -5.13 -16.05 20.99
CA VAL A 40 -5.20 -16.55 22.37
C VAL A 40 -5.21 -15.40 23.37
N LEU A 41 -4.39 -14.38 23.15
CA LEU A 41 -4.40 -13.16 23.97
C LEU A 41 -5.77 -12.46 23.91
N ARG A 42 -6.32 -12.31 22.69
CA ARG A 42 -7.65 -11.70 22.48
C ARG A 42 -8.77 -12.47 23.16
N ALA A 43 -8.75 -13.80 23.08
CA ALA A 43 -9.81 -14.67 23.59
C ALA A 43 -9.73 -14.85 25.11
N SER A 44 -8.52 -14.92 25.67
CA SER A 44 -8.31 -15.07 27.11
C SER A 44 -8.57 -13.78 27.89
N GLY A 45 -8.43 -12.61 27.25
CA GLY A 45 -8.46 -11.32 27.94
C GLY A 45 -7.29 -11.17 28.92
N ALA A 46 -6.23 -11.97 28.77
CA ALA A 46 -5.04 -11.86 29.59
C ALA A 46 -4.37 -10.50 29.36
N HIS A 47 -3.84 -9.93 30.44
CA HIS A 47 -3.09 -8.68 30.39
C HIS A 47 -1.61 -9.02 30.37
N VAL A 48 -0.91 -8.52 29.36
CA VAL A 48 0.54 -8.63 29.18
C VAL A 48 1.10 -7.22 29.01
N PRO A 49 2.42 -6.99 29.19
CA PRO A 49 3.01 -5.68 28.94
C PRO A 49 2.66 -5.16 27.54
N GLU A 50 2.42 -3.86 27.39
CA GLU A 50 1.85 -3.27 26.18
C GLU A 50 2.73 -3.51 24.94
N ALA A 51 4.05 -3.42 25.10
CA ALA A 51 4.99 -3.73 24.03
C ALA A 51 4.88 -5.19 23.54
N LEU A 52 4.62 -6.13 24.47
CA LEU A 52 4.41 -7.53 24.12
C LEU A 52 3.04 -7.73 23.48
N ALA A 53 2.00 -7.04 23.96
CA ALA A 53 0.68 -7.07 23.33
C ALA A 53 0.74 -6.56 21.88
N ALA A 54 1.40 -5.42 21.64
CA ALA A 54 1.62 -4.86 20.32
C ALA A 54 2.35 -5.84 19.40
N LEU A 55 3.41 -6.50 19.89
CA LEU A 55 4.14 -7.52 19.14
C LEU A 55 3.26 -8.73 18.78
N LEU A 56 2.49 -9.26 19.72
CA LEU A 56 1.67 -10.47 19.51
C LEU A 56 0.47 -10.20 18.58
N PHE A 57 -0.19 -9.05 18.73
CA PHE A 57 -1.26 -8.65 17.82
C PHE A 57 -0.73 -8.28 16.43
N GLY A 58 0.40 -7.56 16.36
CA GLY A 58 1.07 -7.24 15.11
C GLY A 58 1.51 -8.49 14.34
N LEU A 59 2.11 -9.47 15.03
CA LEU A 59 2.48 -10.76 14.44
C LEU A 59 1.26 -11.51 13.90
N ALA A 60 0.12 -11.45 14.60
CA ALA A 60 -1.11 -12.06 14.12
C ALA A 60 -1.66 -11.37 12.87
N ILE A 61 -1.59 -10.04 12.79
CA ILE A 61 -1.94 -9.27 11.60
C ILE A 61 -1.02 -9.64 10.43
N VAL A 62 0.30 -9.70 10.64
CA VAL A 62 1.27 -10.10 9.60
C VAL A 62 0.99 -11.51 9.09
N GLY A 63 0.77 -12.48 9.99
CA GLY A 63 0.44 -13.86 9.63
C GLY A 63 -0.84 -13.95 8.80
N ALA A 64 -1.90 -13.25 9.23
CA ALA A 64 -3.16 -13.17 8.52
C ALA A 64 -3.00 -12.51 7.13
N ALA A 65 -2.21 -11.45 7.04
CA ALA A 65 -1.99 -10.72 5.80
C ALA A 65 -1.20 -11.55 4.75
N PHE A 66 -0.28 -12.43 5.17
CA PHE A 66 0.32 -13.41 4.24
C PHE A 66 -0.70 -14.42 3.71
N LEU A 67 -1.53 -14.98 4.59
CA LEU A 67 -2.61 -15.90 4.20
C LEU A 67 -3.57 -15.21 3.22
N LEU A 68 -3.89 -13.94 3.49
CA LEU A 68 -4.74 -13.09 2.67
C LEU A 68 -4.14 -12.83 1.28
N SER A 69 -2.86 -12.50 1.21
CA SER A 69 -2.14 -12.28 -0.06
C SER A 69 -2.12 -13.54 -0.91
N TRP A 70 -1.85 -14.72 -0.33
CA TRP A 70 -1.87 -15.97 -1.10
C TRP A 70 -3.27 -16.34 -1.57
N ALA A 71 -4.30 -16.11 -0.75
CA ALA A 71 -5.69 -16.29 -1.16
C ALA A 71 -6.06 -15.35 -2.32
N ALA A 72 -5.61 -14.09 -2.27
CA ALA A 72 -5.82 -13.10 -3.30
C ALA A 72 -5.16 -13.49 -4.63
N GLU A 73 -3.88 -13.87 -4.63
CA GLU A 73 -3.19 -14.34 -5.84
C GLU A 73 -3.94 -15.51 -6.50
N VAL A 74 -4.37 -16.50 -5.70
CA VAL A 74 -5.07 -17.70 -6.20
C VAL A 74 -6.48 -17.37 -6.69
N ALA A 75 -7.18 -16.44 -6.04
CA ALA A 75 -8.53 -16.04 -6.42
C ALA A 75 -8.60 -15.54 -7.86
N GLN A 76 -7.50 -14.95 -8.38
CA GLN A 76 -7.41 -14.47 -9.76
C GLN A 76 -7.67 -15.58 -10.81
N LEU A 77 -7.45 -16.85 -10.46
CA LEU A 77 -7.80 -17.99 -11.33
C LEU A 77 -9.31 -18.24 -11.47
N ASP A 78 -10.12 -17.75 -10.53
CA ASP A 78 -11.54 -18.10 -10.39
C ASP A 78 -12.50 -16.90 -10.55
N VAL A 79 -12.00 -15.67 -10.55
CA VAL A 79 -12.80 -14.44 -10.72
C VAL A 79 -12.50 -13.73 -12.04
N SER A 80 -13.42 -12.88 -12.51
CA SER A 80 -13.15 -12.03 -13.66
C SER A 80 -12.00 -11.07 -13.36
N ALA A 81 -11.17 -10.75 -14.36
CA ALA A 81 -10.04 -9.83 -14.20
C ALA A 81 -10.46 -8.51 -13.55
N GLY A 82 -11.59 -7.95 -13.97
CA GLY A 82 -12.12 -6.71 -13.39
C GLY A 82 -12.48 -6.80 -11.92
N LEU A 83 -13.08 -7.90 -11.47
CA LEU A 83 -13.38 -8.14 -10.07
C LEU A 83 -12.09 -8.38 -9.26
N ALA A 84 -11.15 -9.13 -9.86
CA ALA A 84 -9.86 -9.42 -9.28
C ALA A 84 -9.11 -8.12 -8.95
N ILE A 85 -8.99 -7.22 -9.91
CA ILE A 85 -8.30 -5.95 -9.76
C ILE A 85 -8.92 -5.09 -8.65
N ALA A 86 -10.23 -4.91 -8.66
CA ALA A 86 -10.93 -4.04 -7.73
C ALA A 86 -10.89 -4.54 -6.28
N VAL A 87 -11.33 -5.79 -6.10
CA VAL A 87 -11.57 -6.36 -4.78
C VAL A 87 -10.27 -6.83 -4.16
N LEU A 88 -9.37 -7.42 -4.95
CA LEU A 88 -8.09 -7.89 -4.42
C LEU A 88 -7.15 -6.74 -4.10
N ALA A 89 -7.19 -5.62 -4.83
CA ALA A 89 -6.40 -4.44 -4.48
C ALA A 89 -6.81 -3.86 -3.12
N PHE A 90 -8.12 -3.81 -2.82
CA PHE A 90 -8.60 -3.41 -1.50
C PHE A 90 -8.19 -4.42 -0.42
N ILE A 91 -8.39 -5.71 -0.68
CA ILE A 91 -8.11 -6.77 0.28
C ILE A 91 -6.62 -6.90 0.60
N ALA A 92 -5.73 -6.70 -0.39
CA ALA A 92 -4.28 -6.86 -0.21
C ALA A 92 -3.70 -5.94 0.87
N VAL A 93 -4.28 -4.74 1.03
CA VAL A 93 -3.88 -3.76 2.05
C VAL A 93 -4.92 -3.64 3.17
N LEU A 94 -5.80 -4.63 3.33
CA LEU A 94 -6.79 -4.65 4.40
C LEU A 94 -6.22 -4.44 5.81
N PRO A 95 -5.03 -4.98 6.18
CA PRO A 95 -4.40 -4.68 7.46
C PRO A 95 -4.23 -3.19 7.72
N GLU A 96 -3.79 -2.45 6.71
CA GLU A 96 -3.56 -1.00 6.79
C GLU A 96 -4.88 -0.28 7.02
N TYR A 97 -5.90 -0.59 6.20
CA TYR A 97 -7.24 -0.05 6.39
C TYR A 97 -7.80 -0.35 7.78
N ALA A 98 -7.61 -1.56 8.30
CA ALA A 98 -8.16 -1.94 9.60
C ALA A 98 -7.58 -1.08 10.74
N VAL A 99 -6.28 -0.83 10.72
CA VAL A 99 -5.62 0.03 11.72
C VAL A 99 -6.06 1.48 11.57
N ASP A 100 -6.08 2.00 10.34
CA ASP A 100 -6.43 3.40 10.06
C ASP A 100 -7.89 3.71 10.40
N MET A 101 -8.80 2.79 10.06
CA MET A 101 -10.23 2.90 10.40
C MET A 101 -10.48 2.86 11.90
N VAL A 102 -9.69 2.11 12.68
CA VAL A 102 -9.79 2.13 14.16
C VAL A 102 -9.52 3.53 14.68
N PHE A 103 -8.44 4.19 14.23
CA PHE A 103 -8.13 5.54 14.68
C PHE A 103 -9.17 6.56 14.21
N ALA A 104 -9.63 6.47 12.96
CA ALA A 104 -10.68 7.36 12.44
C ALA A 104 -11.99 7.22 13.25
N LEU A 105 -12.41 5.98 13.55
CA LEU A 105 -13.62 5.71 14.33
C LEU A 105 -13.48 6.24 15.76
N LYS A 106 -12.34 5.99 16.41
CA LYS A 106 -12.01 6.52 17.74
C LYS A 106 -11.98 8.04 17.75
N GLY A 107 -11.44 8.67 16.70
CA GLY A 107 -11.47 10.11 16.52
C GLY A 107 -12.89 10.67 16.45
N GLY A 108 -13.78 10.02 15.70
CA GLY A 108 -15.20 10.38 15.63
C GLY A 108 -15.88 10.31 16.99
N ASN A 109 -15.70 9.19 17.70
CA ASN A 109 -16.23 8.99 19.05
C ASN A 109 -15.67 10.03 20.05
N ALA A 110 -14.39 10.37 19.93
CA ALA A 110 -13.75 11.36 20.79
C ALA A 110 -14.27 12.77 20.53
N VAL A 111 -14.53 13.14 19.27
CA VAL A 111 -15.16 14.43 18.94
C VAL A 111 -16.62 14.47 19.40
N GLN A 112 -17.34 13.36 19.32
CA GLN A 112 -18.68 13.25 19.89
C GLN A 112 -18.68 13.48 21.41
N ALA A 113 -17.70 12.93 22.12
CA ALA A 113 -17.59 13.01 23.58
C ALA A 113 -17.01 14.34 24.09
N PHE A 114 -16.02 14.90 23.40
CA PHE A 114 -15.20 16.02 23.89
C PHE A 114 -15.24 17.26 22.98
N GLY A 115 -16.05 17.24 21.92
CA GLY A 115 -16.12 18.32 20.95
C GLY A 115 -14.89 18.38 20.02
N PRO A 116 -14.66 19.52 19.35
CA PRO A 116 -13.62 19.65 18.31
C PRO A 116 -12.19 19.34 18.76
N ALA A 117 -11.92 19.29 20.07
CA ALA A 117 -10.62 18.95 20.62
C ALA A 117 -10.20 17.50 20.35
N CYS A 118 -11.14 16.58 20.08
CA CYS A 118 -10.86 15.15 19.84
C CYS A 118 -10.11 14.43 20.99
N HIS A 119 -10.08 15.01 22.19
CA HIS A 119 -9.51 14.42 23.40
C HIS A 119 -10.09 15.08 24.66
N PRO A 120 -10.04 14.41 25.83
CA PRO A 120 -10.44 15.01 27.10
C PRO A 120 -9.57 16.23 27.46
N PRO A 121 -10.13 17.33 28.01
CA PRO A 121 -9.34 18.50 28.37
C PRO A 121 -8.19 18.17 29.34
N GLY A 122 -6.96 18.53 28.95
CA GLY A 122 -5.77 18.30 29.77
C GLY A 122 -5.21 16.87 29.74
N ALA A 123 -5.75 15.98 28.90
CA ALA A 123 -5.15 14.67 28.67
C ALA A 123 -3.81 14.83 27.91
N PRO A 124 -2.71 14.23 28.40
CA PRO A 124 -1.47 14.17 27.64
C PRO A 124 -1.59 13.14 26.50
N GLY A 125 -0.73 13.28 25.47
CA GLY A 125 -0.65 12.34 24.34
C GLY A 125 -1.27 12.86 23.05
N GLU A 126 -1.18 12.05 22.00
CA GLU A 126 -1.73 12.37 20.68
C GLU A 126 -3.23 12.06 20.61
N THR A 127 -3.96 12.83 19.80
CA THR A 127 -5.39 12.58 19.60
C THR A 127 -5.60 11.45 18.59
N ALA A 128 -6.68 10.69 18.73
CA ALA A 128 -7.03 9.67 17.73
C ALA A 128 -7.25 10.27 16.32
N CYS A 129 -7.68 11.53 16.24
CA CYS A 129 -7.75 12.29 14.98
C CYS A 129 -6.36 12.50 14.35
N SER A 130 -5.37 12.92 15.15
CA SER A 130 -3.96 13.06 14.73
C SER A 130 -3.38 11.73 14.30
N LEU A 131 -3.59 10.67 15.10
CA LEU A 131 -3.05 9.33 14.85
C LEU A 131 -3.60 8.67 13.57
N ALA A 132 -4.84 8.95 13.17
CA ALA A 132 -5.38 8.49 11.88
C ALA A 132 -4.61 9.10 10.70
N LEU A 133 -4.30 10.41 10.76
CA LEU A 133 -3.50 11.05 9.72
C LEU A 133 -2.02 10.66 9.78
N ALA A 134 -1.50 10.41 10.99
CA ALA A 134 -0.16 9.91 11.23
C ALA A 134 0.07 8.57 10.51
N ASN A 135 -0.80 7.60 10.76
CA ASN A 135 -0.74 6.27 10.16
C ASN A 135 -0.85 6.36 8.63
N MET A 136 -1.88 7.05 8.12
CA MET A 136 -2.09 7.23 6.68
C MET A 136 -0.90 7.87 5.95
N THR A 137 -0.34 8.96 6.49
CA THR A 137 0.81 9.65 5.89
C THR A 137 2.08 8.81 5.99
N GLY A 138 2.23 8.07 7.09
CA GLY A 138 3.30 7.11 7.32
C GLY A 138 3.34 6.00 6.27
N ALA A 139 2.23 5.26 6.11
CA ALA A 139 2.09 4.20 5.12
C ALA A 139 2.41 4.69 3.71
N ASN A 140 1.81 5.81 3.32
CA ASN A 140 2.00 6.40 2.01
C ASN A 140 3.44 6.83 1.71
N ARG A 141 4.18 7.31 2.73
CA ARG A 141 5.59 7.68 2.58
C ARG A 141 6.54 6.49 2.65
N LEU A 142 6.22 5.50 3.48
CA LEU A 142 6.98 4.27 3.60
C LEU A 142 6.91 3.47 2.29
N LEU A 143 5.74 3.40 1.65
CA LEU A 143 5.56 2.70 0.38
C LEU A 143 6.45 3.27 -0.74
N ILE A 144 6.56 4.60 -0.86
CA ILE A 144 7.44 5.24 -1.85
C ILE A 144 8.90 5.18 -1.39
N GLY A 145 9.18 5.67 -0.19
CA GLY A 145 10.53 5.87 0.32
C GLY A 145 11.29 4.56 0.53
N ILE A 146 10.61 3.55 1.07
CA ILE A 146 11.16 2.20 1.28
C ILE A 146 10.69 1.25 0.19
N GLY A 147 9.40 1.08 -0.06
CA GLY A 147 8.91 0.04 -0.97
C GLY A 147 9.44 0.16 -2.40
N TRP A 148 9.22 1.31 -3.06
CA TRP A 148 9.65 1.51 -4.45
C TRP A 148 11.17 1.48 -4.58
N SER A 149 11.86 2.19 -3.67
CA SER A 149 13.32 2.22 -3.66
C SER A 149 13.92 0.83 -3.43
N MET A 150 13.36 0.03 -2.51
CA MET A 150 13.77 -1.34 -2.23
C MET A 150 13.63 -2.23 -3.45
N VAL A 151 12.51 -2.19 -4.17
CA VAL A 151 12.33 -2.97 -5.41
C VAL A 151 13.43 -2.66 -6.43
N VAL A 152 13.71 -1.39 -6.66
CA VAL A 152 14.75 -0.95 -7.61
C VAL A 152 16.14 -1.40 -7.16
N LEU A 153 16.48 -1.20 -5.88
CA LEU A 153 17.79 -1.52 -5.33
C LEU A 153 18.05 -3.03 -5.25
N ILE A 154 17.04 -3.83 -4.89
CA ILE A 154 17.11 -5.30 -4.90
C ILE A 154 17.36 -5.81 -6.32
N ALA A 155 16.57 -5.33 -7.28
CA ALA A 155 16.71 -5.74 -8.68
C ALA A 155 18.08 -5.35 -9.24
N TRP A 156 18.55 -4.13 -8.95
CA TRP A 156 19.88 -3.67 -9.34
C TRP A 156 20.99 -4.55 -8.75
N TYR A 157 20.93 -4.84 -7.46
CA TYR A 157 21.90 -5.71 -6.79
C TYR A 157 21.92 -7.10 -7.41
N ARG A 158 20.74 -7.71 -7.58
CA ARG A 158 20.62 -9.04 -8.17
C ARG A 158 21.15 -9.10 -9.60
N ALA A 159 20.81 -8.10 -10.41
CA ALA A 159 21.25 -7.97 -11.79
C ALA A 159 22.77 -7.79 -11.89
N ARG A 160 23.38 -7.03 -10.98
CA ARG A 160 24.84 -6.87 -10.87
C ARG A 160 25.54 -8.18 -10.51
N VAL A 161 25.04 -8.91 -9.51
CA VAL A 161 25.58 -10.23 -9.12
C VAL A 161 25.45 -11.23 -10.28
N GLY A 162 24.34 -11.18 -11.02
CA GLY A 162 24.11 -11.97 -12.23
C GLY A 162 24.89 -11.52 -13.47
N ARG A 163 25.79 -10.53 -13.36
CA ARG A 163 26.57 -9.94 -14.47
C ARG A 163 25.73 -9.38 -15.63
N ARG A 164 24.51 -8.92 -15.35
CA ARG A 164 23.58 -8.26 -16.29
C ARG A 164 23.10 -6.94 -15.69
N PRO A 165 23.97 -5.92 -15.54
CA PRO A 165 23.62 -4.71 -14.80
C PRO A 165 22.46 -3.97 -15.46
N ILE A 166 21.40 -3.71 -14.69
CA ILE A 166 20.30 -2.81 -15.07
C ILE A 166 20.57 -1.42 -14.49
N ARG A 167 20.20 -0.36 -15.21
CA ARG A 167 20.31 1.03 -14.74
C ARG A 167 18.97 1.65 -14.33
N GLU A 168 17.89 1.07 -14.84
CA GLU A 168 16.52 1.48 -14.59
C GLU A 168 15.60 0.26 -14.62
N ILE A 169 14.48 0.37 -13.90
CA ILE A 169 13.32 -0.51 -14.06
C ILE A 169 12.34 0.22 -14.98
N ARG A 170 11.87 -0.45 -16.02
CA ARG A 170 10.81 0.04 -16.90
C ARG A 170 9.50 -0.67 -16.58
N LEU A 171 8.45 0.10 -16.45
CA LEU A 171 7.07 -0.36 -16.41
C LEU A 171 6.55 -0.50 -17.84
N GLU A 172 5.65 -1.45 -18.02
CA GLU A 172 4.87 -1.57 -19.25
C GLU A 172 3.94 -0.37 -19.46
N ARG A 173 3.57 -0.12 -20.72
CA ARG A 173 2.70 1.01 -21.10
C ARG A 173 1.31 0.92 -20.47
N SER A 174 0.86 -0.29 -20.14
CA SER A 174 -0.37 -0.56 -19.39
C SER A 174 -0.43 0.19 -18.05
N HIS A 175 0.72 0.36 -17.37
CA HIS A 175 0.83 1.06 -16.09
C HIS A 175 0.67 2.60 -16.19
N SER A 176 0.53 3.14 -17.40
CA SER A 176 0.15 4.56 -17.59
C SER A 176 -1.19 4.90 -16.94
N VAL A 177 -2.08 3.93 -16.77
CA VAL A 177 -3.37 4.09 -16.07
C VAL A 177 -3.13 4.47 -14.61
N GLU A 178 -2.36 3.66 -13.89
CA GLU A 178 -2.01 3.85 -12.49
C GLU A 178 -1.33 5.20 -12.29
N VAL A 179 -0.32 5.51 -13.12
CA VAL A 179 0.43 6.77 -13.02
C VAL A 179 -0.48 7.98 -13.30
N ALA A 180 -1.39 7.90 -14.27
CA ALA A 180 -2.32 9.00 -14.57
C ALA A 180 -3.32 9.26 -13.43
N PHE A 181 -3.92 8.20 -12.86
CA PHE A 181 -4.84 8.32 -11.72
C PHE A 181 -4.13 8.74 -10.43
N LEU A 182 -2.89 8.25 -10.18
CA LEU A 182 -2.03 8.75 -9.12
C LEU A 182 -1.74 10.25 -9.29
N GLY A 183 -1.55 10.70 -10.53
CA GLY A 183 -1.36 12.11 -10.86
C GLY A 183 -2.58 12.96 -10.50
N LEU A 184 -3.78 12.51 -10.88
CA LEU A 184 -5.03 13.18 -10.52
C LEU A 184 -5.22 13.26 -9.00
N ALA A 185 -4.98 12.15 -8.29
CA ALA A 185 -5.04 12.09 -6.84
C ALA A 185 -4.03 13.03 -6.19
N THR A 186 -2.79 13.06 -6.68
CA THR A 186 -1.72 13.91 -6.15
C THR A 186 -2.04 15.39 -6.30
N VAL A 187 -2.55 15.81 -7.46
CA VAL A 187 -3.01 17.18 -7.68
C VAL A 187 -4.11 17.57 -6.69
N TYR A 188 -5.06 16.67 -6.43
CA TYR A 188 -6.11 16.92 -5.45
C TYR A 188 -5.54 16.99 -4.02
N CYS A 189 -4.71 16.03 -3.63
CA CYS A 189 -4.14 15.91 -2.29
C CYS A 189 -3.21 17.09 -1.94
N LEU A 190 -2.58 17.76 -2.91
CA LEU A 190 -1.84 19.00 -2.69
C LEU A 190 -2.71 20.15 -2.13
N SER A 191 -4.04 20.06 -2.25
CA SER A 191 -4.96 21.03 -1.65
C SER A 191 -5.31 20.75 -0.18
N LEU A 192 -5.15 19.50 0.29
CA LEU A 192 -5.56 19.08 1.64
C LEU A 192 -4.79 19.79 2.77
N PRO A 193 -3.46 20.03 2.67
CA PRO A 193 -2.72 20.77 3.70
C PRO A 193 -3.23 22.20 3.93
N LEU A 194 -3.92 22.78 2.95
CA LEU A 194 -4.49 24.12 3.03
C LEU A 194 -5.83 24.16 3.78
N LYS A 195 -6.39 22.99 4.13
CA LYS A 195 -7.69 22.84 4.79
C LYS A 195 -7.50 22.50 6.27
N HIS A 196 -8.54 22.74 7.06
CA HIS A 196 -8.59 22.37 8.49
C HIS A 196 -9.27 21.02 8.75
N SER A 197 -9.81 20.39 7.71
CA SER A 197 -10.41 19.06 7.78
C SER A 197 -10.40 18.39 6.41
N ILE A 198 -10.39 17.06 6.40
CA ILE A 198 -10.70 16.24 5.23
C ILE A 198 -12.22 16.01 5.26
N THR A 199 -12.95 16.62 4.33
CA THR A 199 -14.42 16.62 4.32
C THR A 199 -15.01 15.38 3.65
N LEU A 200 -16.32 15.17 3.80
CA LEU A 200 -17.04 14.15 3.01
C LEU A 200 -17.07 14.48 1.50
N VAL A 201 -16.85 15.74 1.11
CA VAL A 201 -16.67 16.11 -0.30
C VAL A 201 -15.30 15.64 -0.79
N ASP A 202 -14.25 15.80 0.02
CA ASP A 202 -12.93 15.23 -0.27
C ASP A 202 -12.99 13.71 -0.40
N ALA A 203 -13.73 13.06 0.49
CA ALA A 203 -14.04 11.64 0.41
C ALA A 203 -14.67 11.26 -0.92
N ALA A 204 -15.74 11.95 -1.32
CA ALA A 204 -16.44 11.68 -2.57
C ALA A 204 -15.53 11.85 -3.79
N VAL A 205 -14.67 12.88 -3.81
CA VAL A 205 -13.73 13.11 -4.91
C VAL A 205 -12.69 11.98 -4.97
N LEU A 206 -12.03 11.65 -3.86
CA LEU A 206 -10.98 10.63 -3.83
C LEU A 206 -11.52 9.23 -4.11
N VAL A 207 -12.69 8.89 -3.58
CA VAL A 207 -13.39 7.63 -3.89
C VAL A 207 -13.82 7.59 -5.35
N ALA A 208 -14.27 8.70 -5.94
CA ALA A 208 -14.61 8.76 -7.36
C ALA A 208 -13.38 8.56 -8.26
N ILE A 209 -12.22 9.12 -7.89
CA ILE A 209 -10.95 8.88 -8.58
C ILE A 209 -10.61 7.38 -8.55
N PHE A 210 -10.69 6.75 -7.37
CA PHE A 210 -10.42 5.31 -7.24
C PHE A 210 -11.43 4.44 -7.99
N ALA A 211 -12.72 4.79 -7.97
CA ALA A 211 -13.75 4.07 -8.70
C ALA A 211 -13.53 4.18 -10.21
N ALA A 212 -13.17 5.37 -10.71
CA ALA A 212 -12.85 5.58 -12.12
C ALA A 212 -11.57 4.81 -12.53
N TYR A 213 -10.54 4.79 -11.68
CA TYR A 213 -9.35 3.96 -11.84
C TYR A 213 -9.73 2.48 -11.94
N THR A 214 -10.52 1.98 -11.00
CA THR A 214 -10.98 0.60 -10.95
C THR A 214 -11.77 0.20 -12.21
N VAL A 215 -12.72 1.05 -12.65
CA VAL A 215 -13.48 0.84 -13.89
C VAL A 215 -12.58 0.85 -15.13
N ARG A 216 -11.51 1.65 -15.10
CA ARG A 216 -10.53 1.69 -16.18
C ARG A 216 -9.76 0.38 -16.23
N VAL A 217 -9.11 -0.01 -15.13
CA VAL A 217 -8.27 -1.23 -15.04
C VAL A 217 -9.10 -2.50 -15.23
N SER A 218 -10.39 -2.51 -14.87
CA SER A 218 -11.27 -3.66 -15.10
C SER A 218 -11.50 -4.02 -16.57
N ARG A 219 -11.09 -3.15 -17.50
CA ARG A 219 -11.13 -3.38 -18.95
C ARG A 219 -9.81 -3.93 -19.49
N ALA A 220 -8.82 -4.15 -18.64
CA ALA A 220 -7.59 -4.85 -19.02
C ALA A 220 -7.89 -6.29 -19.41
N PRO A 221 -7.15 -6.86 -20.38
CA PRO A 221 -7.24 -8.29 -20.65
C PRO A 221 -6.91 -9.08 -19.38
N ALA A 222 -7.58 -10.22 -19.20
CA ALA A 222 -7.25 -11.14 -18.13
C ALA A 222 -5.87 -11.76 -18.43
N GLU A 223 -4.86 -11.40 -17.67
CA GLU A 223 -3.58 -12.11 -17.67
C GLU A 223 -3.66 -13.29 -16.72
N GLU A 224 -3.09 -14.43 -17.13
CA GLU A 224 -2.98 -15.57 -16.22
C GLU A 224 -2.01 -15.21 -15.09
N PRO A 225 -2.45 -15.32 -13.81
CA PRO A 225 -1.61 -14.93 -12.69
C PRO A 225 -0.40 -15.86 -12.61
N HIS A 226 0.80 -15.27 -12.59
CA HIS A 226 2.02 -16.04 -12.37
C HIS A 226 2.16 -16.40 -10.88
N LEU A 227 1.52 -17.50 -10.48
CA LEU A 227 1.52 -17.96 -9.09
C LEU A 227 2.88 -18.49 -8.64
N VAL A 228 3.26 -18.15 -7.41
CA VAL A 228 4.52 -18.60 -6.79
C VAL A 228 4.27 -19.18 -5.40
N GLY A 229 5.05 -20.19 -5.01
CA GLY A 229 5.12 -20.65 -3.63
C GLY A 229 3.77 -21.17 -3.09
N PRO A 230 3.29 -20.68 -1.93
CA PRO A 230 2.03 -21.13 -1.33
C PRO A 230 0.81 -20.90 -2.22
N ALA A 231 0.76 -19.76 -2.93
CA ALA A 231 -0.28 -19.47 -3.90
C ALA A 231 -0.27 -20.50 -5.05
N ARG A 232 0.91 -20.80 -5.62
CA ARG A 232 1.02 -21.85 -6.67
C ARG A 232 0.53 -23.21 -6.17
N TYR A 233 0.85 -23.57 -4.92
CA TYR A 233 0.40 -24.84 -4.34
C TYR A 233 -1.13 -24.94 -4.27
N LEU A 234 -1.80 -23.92 -3.73
CA LEU A 234 -3.28 -23.85 -3.73
C LEU A 234 -3.86 -23.82 -5.15
N GLY A 235 -3.18 -23.18 -6.10
CA GLY A 235 -3.57 -23.17 -7.51
C GLY A 235 -3.71 -24.57 -8.12
N THR A 236 -2.91 -25.55 -7.67
CA THR A 236 -2.96 -26.94 -8.15
C THR A 236 -4.20 -27.73 -7.71
N PHE A 237 -5.00 -27.21 -6.77
CA PHE A 237 -6.15 -27.93 -6.23
C PHE A 237 -7.29 -27.98 -7.25
N SER A 238 -8.22 -28.93 -7.08
CA SER A 238 -9.46 -28.94 -7.88
C SER A 238 -10.23 -27.63 -7.67
N PRO A 239 -10.98 -27.14 -8.68
CA PRO A 239 -11.63 -25.83 -8.59
C PRO A 239 -12.53 -25.66 -7.35
N SER A 240 -13.26 -26.70 -6.95
CA SER A 240 -14.10 -26.67 -5.75
C SER A 240 -13.26 -26.57 -4.47
N ALA A 241 -12.23 -27.40 -4.32
CA ALA A 241 -11.34 -27.36 -3.17
C ALA A 241 -10.60 -26.02 -3.07
N ARG A 242 -10.07 -25.54 -4.21
CA ARG A 242 -9.37 -24.26 -4.30
C ARG A 242 -10.26 -23.11 -3.84
N ARG A 243 -11.49 -23.00 -4.35
CA ARG A 243 -12.45 -21.96 -3.95
C ARG A 243 -12.80 -22.04 -2.47
N THR A 244 -13.04 -23.23 -1.92
CA THR A 244 -13.30 -23.40 -0.49
C THR A 244 -12.12 -22.93 0.35
N TRP A 245 -10.89 -23.27 -0.03
CA TRP A 245 -9.68 -22.80 0.66
C TRP A 245 -9.51 -21.30 0.56
N VAL A 246 -9.66 -20.72 -0.64
CA VAL A 246 -9.56 -19.27 -0.86
C VAL A 246 -10.58 -18.51 -0.01
N VAL A 247 -11.85 -18.91 -0.02
CA VAL A 247 -12.89 -18.30 0.82
C VAL A 247 -12.59 -18.47 2.30
N GLY A 248 -12.17 -19.67 2.73
CA GLY A 248 -11.81 -19.94 4.12
C GLY A 248 -10.63 -19.07 4.59
N LEU A 249 -9.59 -18.92 3.77
CA LEU A 249 -8.45 -18.06 4.06
C LEU A 249 -8.83 -16.58 4.09
N PHE A 250 -9.69 -16.11 3.19
CA PHE A 250 -10.21 -14.75 3.23
C PHE A 250 -10.95 -14.47 4.54
N LEU A 251 -11.92 -15.31 4.88
CA LEU A 251 -12.75 -15.14 6.08
C LEU A 251 -11.90 -15.25 7.37
N PHE A 252 -11.01 -16.23 7.43
CA PHE A 252 -10.10 -16.39 8.56
C PHE A 252 -9.21 -15.15 8.71
N SER A 253 -8.50 -14.75 7.65
CA SER A 253 -7.53 -13.65 7.71
C SER A 253 -8.21 -12.32 8.03
N ALA A 254 -9.34 -12.01 7.38
CA ALA A 254 -10.12 -10.83 7.69
C ALA A 254 -10.62 -10.85 9.15
N GLY A 255 -11.08 -12.01 9.64
CA GLY A 255 -11.47 -12.19 11.03
C GLY A 255 -10.33 -11.92 12.02
N VAL A 256 -9.13 -12.46 11.77
CA VAL A 256 -7.94 -12.20 12.61
C VAL A 256 -7.59 -10.72 12.60
N ILE A 257 -7.51 -10.09 11.42
CA ILE A 257 -7.17 -8.68 11.28
C ILE A 257 -8.16 -7.81 12.07
N LEU A 258 -9.47 -8.00 11.89
CA LEU A 258 -10.49 -7.21 12.58
C LEU A 258 -10.50 -7.44 14.10
N LEU A 259 -10.23 -8.66 14.56
CA LEU A 259 -10.16 -8.97 15.99
C LEU A 259 -8.92 -8.39 16.69
N CYS A 260 -7.82 -8.22 15.94
CA CYS A 260 -6.53 -7.79 16.47
C CYS A 260 -6.21 -6.31 16.23
N ALA A 261 -6.72 -5.68 15.16
CA ALA A 261 -6.35 -4.32 14.76
C ALA A 261 -6.56 -3.28 15.87
N GLU A 262 -7.72 -3.30 16.54
CA GLU A 262 -8.00 -2.35 17.63
C GLU A 262 -7.02 -2.50 18.79
N ARG A 263 -6.76 -3.74 19.20
CA ARG A 263 -5.84 -4.03 20.31
C ARG A 263 -4.39 -3.77 19.95
N PHE A 264 -4.00 -4.02 18.70
CA PHE A 264 -2.71 -3.65 18.18
C PHE A 264 -2.51 -2.13 18.24
N ALA A 265 -3.47 -1.36 17.75
CA ALA A 265 -3.44 0.11 17.78
C ALA A 265 -3.35 0.65 19.22
N ASP A 266 -4.19 0.15 20.13
CA ASP A 266 -4.15 0.54 21.54
C ASP A 266 -2.81 0.20 22.20
N SER A 267 -2.31 -1.02 21.98
CA SER A 267 -1.05 -1.47 22.58
C SER A 267 0.13 -0.64 22.07
N LEU A 268 0.13 -0.20 20.81
CA LEU A 268 1.16 0.69 20.27
C LEU A 268 1.14 2.06 20.95
N VAL A 269 -0.03 2.66 21.12
CA VAL A 269 -0.18 3.95 21.81
C VAL A 269 0.26 3.82 23.27
N SER A 270 -0.25 2.82 23.99
CA SER A 270 0.12 2.58 25.39
C SER A 270 1.62 2.28 25.55
N THR A 271 2.24 1.56 24.61
CA THR A 271 3.69 1.34 24.60
C THR A 271 4.46 2.65 24.52
N GLY A 272 3.99 3.60 23.70
CA GLY A 272 4.57 4.94 23.64
C GLY A 272 4.53 5.66 24.98
N GLN A 273 3.37 5.63 25.64
CA GLN A 273 3.16 6.24 26.96
C GLN A 273 4.03 5.62 28.05
N GLU A 274 4.13 4.29 28.09
CA GLU A 274 4.92 3.58 29.11
C GLU A 274 6.43 3.77 28.93
N LEU A 275 6.91 3.75 27.68
CA LEU A 275 8.34 3.80 27.37
C LEU A 275 8.86 5.22 27.11
N GLY A 276 7.99 6.24 27.14
CA GLY A 276 8.34 7.61 26.78
C GLY A 276 8.76 7.76 25.31
N ILE A 277 8.20 6.92 24.44
CA ILE A 277 8.41 6.98 22.98
C ILE A 277 7.20 7.70 22.37
N SER A 278 7.44 8.56 21.38
CA SER A 278 6.37 9.26 20.69
C SER A 278 5.34 8.29 20.10
N GLU A 279 4.08 8.43 20.54
CA GLU A 279 2.92 7.71 20.00
C GLU A 279 2.80 7.93 18.49
N PHE A 280 3.03 9.17 18.06
CA PHE A 280 3.04 9.57 16.67
C PHE A 280 4.06 8.76 15.86
N LEU A 281 5.31 8.61 16.32
CA LEU A 281 6.32 7.81 15.61
C LEU A 281 5.95 6.33 15.54
N LEU A 282 5.39 5.76 16.61
CA LEU A 282 4.97 4.36 16.63
C LEU A 282 3.84 4.11 15.63
N VAL A 283 2.81 4.96 15.64
CA VAL A 283 1.65 4.84 14.76
C VAL A 283 2.01 5.19 13.32
N GLN A 284 2.88 6.16 13.08
CA GLN A 284 3.26 6.56 11.72
C GLN A 284 4.21 5.57 11.04
N TRP A 285 5.09 4.90 11.80
CA TRP A 285 6.15 4.09 11.18
C TRP A 285 6.07 2.60 11.51
N VAL A 286 5.75 2.24 12.75
CA VAL A 286 5.72 0.83 13.17
C VAL A 286 4.43 0.15 12.73
N ALA A 287 3.28 0.82 12.87
CA ALA A 287 2.01 0.28 12.41
C ALA A 287 2.02 0.00 10.88
N PRO A 288 2.35 0.98 10.00
CA PRO A 288 2.45 0.75 8.57
C PRO A 288 3.50 -0.29 8.18
N LEU A 289 4.65 -0.32 8.86
CA LEU A 289 5.66 -1.34 8.58
C LEU A 289 5.11 -2.76 8.84
N ALA A 290 4.29 -2.94 9.88
CA ALA A 290 3.68 -4.23 10.18
C ALA A 290 2.54 -4.59 9.22
N SER A 291 1.65 -3.65 8.90
CA SER A 291 0.51 -3.87 7.99
C SER A 291 0.95 -4.06 6.53
N GLU A 292 2.00 -3.38 6.08
CA GLU A 292 2.50 -3.41 4.69
C GLU A 292 3.59 -4.48 4.46
N ALA A 293 4.13 -5.09 5.54
CA ALA A 293 5.24 -6.05 5.43
C ALA A 293 5.01 -7.17 4.41
N PRO A 294 3.84 -7.84 4.33
CA PRO A 294 3.60 -8.88 3.35
C PRO A 294 3.68 -8.39 1.90
N GLU A 295 3.09 -7.22 1.61
CA GLU A 295 3.14 -6.62 0.28
C GLU A 295 4.59 -6.28 -0.11
N LEU A 296 5.32 -5.61 0.79
CA LEU A 296 6.72 -5.25 0.60
C LEU A 296 7.61 -6.49 0.36
N LEU A 297 7.38 -7.56 1.12
CA LEU A 297 8.14 -8.82 0.98
C LEU A 297 7.83 -9.53 -0.34
N VAL A 298 6.57 -9.58 -0.77
CA VAL A 298 6.19 -10.17 -2.06
C VAL A 298 6.79 -9.37 -3.22
N ALA A 299 6.69 -8.04 -3.20
CA ALA A 299 7.30 -7.17 -4.21
C ALA A 299 8.84 -7.34 -4.23
N GLY A 300 9.47 -7.42 -3.05
CA GLY A 300 10.90 -7.71 -2.91
C GLY A 300 11.31 -9.06 -3.50
N LEU A 301 10.48 -10.10 -3.33
CA LEU A 301 10.71 -11.42 -3.94
C LEU A 301 10.60 -11.37 -5.47
N TYR A 302 9.63 -10.63 -6.02
CA TYR A 302 9.54 -10.40 -7.47
C TYR A 302 10.77 -9.65 -7.99
N ALA A 303 11.21 -8.60 -7.29
CA ALA A 303 12.43 -7.86 -7.61
C ALA A 303 13.69 -8.76 -7.57
N TRP A 304 13.80 -9.63 -6.56
CA TRP A 304 14.90 -10.59 -6.43
C TRP A 304 14.94 -11.62 -7.56
N ARG A 305 13.79 -11.90 -8.18
CA ARG A 305 13.67 -12.76 -9.36
C ARG A 305 13.79 -12.01 -10.67
N LEU A 306 14.05 -10.69 -10.62
CA LEU A 306 14.09 -9.79 -11.77
C LEU A 306 12.74 -9.72 -12.52
N ASN A 307 11.62 -10.03 -11.85
CA ASN A 307 10.29 -9.72 -12.35
C ASN A 307 9.93 -8.27 -11.94
N THR A 308 10.65 -7.31 -12.51
CA THR A 308 10.63 -5.92 -12.06
C THR A 308 9.35 -5.16 -12.43
N ASN A 309 8.72 -5.52 -13.56
CA ASN A 309 7.44 -4.92 -13.97
C ASN A 309 6.35 -5.23 -12.94
N ALA A 310 6.16 -6.52 -12.61
CA ALA A 310 5.20 -6.91 -11.58
C ALA A 310 5.55 -6.33 -10.19
N ALA A 311 6.83 -6.36 -9.80
CA ALA A 311 7.28 -5.84 -8.51
C ALA A 311 6.92 -4.35 -8.31
N LEU A 312 7.30 -3.49 -9.27
CA LEU A 312 7.03 -2.06 -9.16
C LEU A 312 5.56 -1.75 -9.49
N GLY A 313 4.96 -2.41 -10.48
CA GLY A 313 3.57 -2.23 -10.87
C GLY A 313 2.59 -2.49 -9.72
N THR A 314 2.80 -3.56 -8.94
CA THR A 314 1.99 -3.82 -7.73
C THR A 314 2.10 -2.68 -6.72
N LEU A 315 3.30 -2.20 -6.40
CA LEU A 315 3.47 -1.10 -5.44
C LEU A 315 2.95 0.25 -5.94
N VAL A 316 2.96 0.49 -7.25
CA VAL A 316 2.37 1.69 -7.86
C VAL A 316 0.84 1.62 -7.77
N SER A 317 0.24 0.46 -8.05
CA SER A 317 -1.20 0.23 -7.89
C SER A 317 -1.64 0.37 -6.42
N SER A 318 -0.88 -0.20 -5.48
CA SER A 318 -1.14 -0.04 -4.04
C SER A 318 -1.06 1.44 -3.62
N LYS A 319 -0.10 2.20 -4.16
CA LYS A 319 -0.03 3.65 -3.92
C LYS A 319 -1.25 4.39 -4.45
N VAL A 320 -1.80 4.03 -5.61
CA VAL A 320 -3.07 4.63 -6.09
C VAL A 320 -4.16 4.40 -5.06
N ASN A 321 -4.33 3.17 -4.58
CA ASN A 321 -5.34 2.83 -3.57
C ASN A 321 -5.15 3.58 -2.25
N GLN A 322 -3.93 3.59 -1.70
CA GLN A 322 -3.60 4.26 -0.44
C GLN A 322 -3.67 5.79 -0.53
N TRP A 323 -3.44 6.37 -1.71
CA TRP A 323 -3.50 7.82 -1.93
C TRP A 323 -4.84 8.32 -2.48
N THR A 324 -5.83 7.44 -2.56
CA THR A 324 -7.20 7.77 -2.95
C THR A 324 -8.21 7.18 -1.98
N LEU A 325 -8.50 5.88 -2.10
CA LEU A 325 -9.54 5.22 -1.34
C LEU A 325 -9.26 5.26 0.17
N LEU A 326 -8.03 5.00 0.62
CA LEU A 326 -7.69 5.02 2.04
C LEU A 326 -7.96 6.42 2.63
N VAL A 327 -7.34 7.46 2.07
CA VAL A 327 -7.57 8.87 2.44
C VAL A 327 -9.05 9.25 2.39
N GLY A 328 -9.77 8.79 1.36
CA GLY A 328 -11.18 9.06 1.16
C GLY A 328 -12.09 8.34 2.16
N THR A 329 -11.69 7.17 2.69
CA THR A 329 -12.49 6.42 3.66
C THR A 329 -12.36 6.96 5.09
N LEU A 330 -11.24 7.58 5.46
CA LEU A 330 -11.05 8.14 6.80
C LEU A 330 -12.14 9.11 7.26
N PRO A 331 -12.49 10.17 6.51
CA PRO A 331 -13.56 11.07 6.91
C PRO A 331 -14.94 10.40 6.96
N ILE A 332 -15.17 9.32 6.20
CA ILE A 332 -16.41 8.54 6.24
C ILE A 332 -16.49 7.78 7.56
N VAL A 333 -15.44 7.06 7.92
CA VAL A 333 -15.38 6.28 9.17
C VAL A 333 -15.39 7.19 10.40
N PHE A 334 -14.69 8.33 10.33
CA PHE A 334 -14.77 9.36 11.34
C PHE A 334 -16.21 9.89 11.52
N ALA A 335 -16.91 10.21 10.42
CA ALA A 335 -18.28 10.68 10.47
C ALA A 335 -19.25 9.65 11.08
N LEU A 336 -19.01 8.35 10.83
CA LEU A 336 -19.74 7.25 11.46
C LEU A 336 -19.53 7.21 12.97
N GLY A 337 -18.28 7.32 13.46
CA GLY A 337 -17.98 7.39 14.90
C GLY A 337 -18.56 8.64 15.57
N LEU A 338 -18.54 9.76 14.85
CA LEU A 338 -19.14 11.01 15.32
C LEU A 338 -20.67 10.93 15.41
N GLY A 339 -21.31 10.11 14.57
CA GLY A 339 -22.77 10.14 14.37
C GLY A 339 -23.24 11.42 13.64
N GLY A 340 -22.41 11.97 12.76
CA GLY A 340 -22.64 13.25 12.08
C GLY A 340 -22.14 13.29 10.64
N LEU A 341 -22.08 14.49 10.05
CA LEU A 341 -21.61 14.71 8.67
C LEU A 341 -20.31 15.55 8.58
N HIS A 342 -19.66 15.78 9.71
CA HIS A 342 -18.39 16.50 9.73
C HIS A 342 -17.23 15.59 9.32
N GLY A 343 -16.28 16.17 8.60
CA GLY A 343 -15.06 15.48 8.18
C GLY A 343 -14.00 15.39 9.27
N LEU A 344 -12.95 14.62 9.00
CA LEU A 344 -11.82 14.39 9.91
C LEU A 344 -11.03 15.71 10.08
N PRO A 345 -10.94 16.29 11.30
CA PRO A 345 -10.15 17.49 11.53
C PRO A 345 -8.65 17.25 11.31
N ILE A 346 -7.95 18.29 10.85
CA ILE A 346 -6.50 18.27 10.62
C ILE A 346 -5.88 19.34 11.53
N ASP A 347 -5.05 18.92 12.48
CA ASP A 347 -4.27 19.84 13.31
C ASP A 347 -3.09 20.47 12.53
N PRO A 348 -2.42 21.51 13.07
CA PRO A 348 -1.29 22.15 12.39
C PRO A 348 -0.17 21.19 11.98
N HIS A 349 0.19 20.25 12.84
CA HIS A 349 1.28 19.31 12.58
C HIS A 349 0.88 18.32 11.47
N GLN A 350 -0.35 17.78 11.51
CA GLN A 350 -0.84 16.89 10.45
C GLN A 350 -0.96 17.59 9.09
N ARG A 351 -1.17 18.91 9.04
CA ARG A 351 -1.13 19.66 7.76
C ARG A 351 0.26 19.63 7.14
N GLU A 352 1.32 19.73 7.95
CA GLU A 352 2.70 19.66 7.49
C GLU A 352 3.05 18.25 7.00
N GLU A 353 2.57 17.22 7.69
CA GLU A 353 2.75 15.82 7.32
C GLU A 353 2.01 15.45 6.03
N LEU A 354 0.78 15.94 5.87
CA LEU A 354 0.04 15.84 4.61
C LEU A 354 0.76 16.58 3.48
N PHE A 355 1.32 17.77 3.75
CA PHE A 355 2.07 18.53 2.76
C PHE A 355 3.32 17.76 2.30
N LEU A 356 4.11 17.26 3.24
CA LEU A 356 5.30 16.47 2.94
C LEU A 356 4.94 15.21 2.14
N THR A 357 3.87 14.52 2.50
CA THR A 357 3.41 13.31 1.80
C THR A 357 2.91 13.62 0.39
N ALA A 358 2.17 14.72 0.20
CA ALA A 358 1.74 15.17 -1.12
C ALA A 358 2.92 15.61 -1.99
N ALA A 359 3.90 16.31 -1.41
CA ALA A 359 5.11 16.72 -2.10
C ALA A 359 5.98 15.52 -2.53
N GLN A 360 6.18 14.54 -1.64
CA GLN A 360 6.87 13.29 -1.98
C GLN A 360 6.11 12.52 -3.06
N SER A 361 4.77 12.46 -3.00
CA SER A 361 3.96 11.80 -4.03
C SER A 361 4.09 12.49 -5.38
N PHE A 362 4.17 13.83 -5.41
CA PHE A 362 4.44 14.60 -6.63
C PHE A 362 5.84 14.33 -7.19
N PHE A 363 6.87 14.29 -6.34
CA PHE A 363 8.21 13.92 -6.77
C PHE A 363 8.24 12.50 -7.34
N ALA A 364 7.70 11.51 -6.63
CA ALA A 364 7.63 10.13 -7.11
C ALA A 364 6.86 9.99 -8.44
N LEU A 365 5.75 10.71 -8.59
CA LEU A 365 5.01 10.79 -9.85
C LEU A 365 5.86 11.37 -10.98
N SER A 366 6.63 12.44 -10.72
CA SER A 366 7.48 13.08 -11.73
C SER A 366 8.52 12.11 -12.29
N LEU A 367 9.07 11.23 -11.44
CA LEU A 367 10.01 10.17 -11.85
C LEU A 367 9.33 9.14 -12.76
N LEU A 368 8.06 8.81 -12.51
CA LEU A 368 7.30 7.84 -13.28
C LEU A 368 6.68 8.37 -14.58
N VAL A 369 6.88 9.65 -14.92
CA VAL A 369 6.35 10.22 -16.17
C VAL A 369 6.88 9.49 -17.41
N THR A 370 8.09 8.91 -17.35
CA THR A 370 8.69 8.10 -18.41
C THR A 370 8.38 6.60 -18.29
N LEU A 371 7.52 6.20 -17.34
CA LEU A 371 7.28 4.80 -16.96
C LEU A 371 8.58 4.05 -16.61
N SER A 372 9.57 4.75 -16.07
CA SER A 372 10.80 4.13 -15.61
C SER A 372 11.30 4.79 -14.32
N ILE A 373 12.00 4.02 -13.49
CA ILE A 373 12.74 4.56 -12.35
C ILE A 373 14.18 4.10 -12.45
N SER A 374 15.10 5.06 -12.57
CA SER A 374 16.52 4.78 -12.53
C SER A 374 16.99 4.44 -11.11
N THR A 375 18.10 3.72 -11.03
CA THR A 375 18.76 3.41 -9.75
C THR A 375 19.18 4.67 -8.97
N THR A 376 19.51 5.76 -9.68
CA THR A 376 19.86 7.03 -9.04
C THR A 376 18.62 7.70 -8.44
N GLU A 377 17.51 7.72 -9.18
CA GLU A 377 16.24 8.28 -8.70
C GLU A 377 15.70 7.49 -7.50
N ALA A 378 15.83 6.16 -7.51
CA ALA A 378 15.50 5.31 -6.36
C ALA A 378 16.38 5.61 -5.13
N LEU A 379 17.68 5.84 -5.32
CA LEU A 379 18.59 6.26 -4.24
C LEU A 379 18.21 7.64 -3.69
N VAL A 380 17.78 8.58 -4.55
CA VAL A 380 17.32 9.91 -4.11
C VAL A 380 16.01 9.79 -3.30
N LEU A 381 15.05 8.98 -3.74
CA LEU A 381 13.82 8.70 -2.97
C LEU A 381 14.15 8.12 -1.59
N PHE A 382 15.03 7.12 -1.55
CA PHE A 382 15.48 6.51 -0.30
C PHE A 382 16.19 7.54 0.60
N ALA A 383 17.14 8.30 0.04
CA ALA A 383 17.91 9.27 0.80
C ALA A 383 17.03 10.39 1.38
N LEU A 384 16.11 10.96 0.59
CA LEU A 384 15.19 12.01 1.07
C LEU A 384 14.19 11.47 2.09
N PHE A 385 13.75 10.21 1.96
CA PHE A 385 12.95 9.55 2.98
C PHE A 385 13.69 9.43 4.30
N TRP A 386 14.96 8.98 4.29
CA TRP A 386 15.76 8.89 5.52
C TRP A 386 16.19 10.25 6.06
N ALA A 387 16.37 11.25 5.19
CA ALA A 387 16.72 12.61 5.59
C ALA A 387 15.68 13.19 6.55
N GLN A 388 14.39 12.88 6.40
CA GLN A 388 13.35 13.37 7.30
C GLN A 388 13.57 12.92 8.76
N PHE A 389 14.02 11.68 8.97
CA PHE A 389 14.33 11.15 10.31
C PHE A 389 15.60 11.77 10.88
N VAL A 390 16.64 11.91 10.05
CA VAL A 390 17.90 12.52 10.48
C VAL A 390 17.69 13.99 10.83
N ILE A 391 16.94 14.74 10.01
CA ILE A 391 16.64 16.13 10.27
C ILE A 391 15.74 16.26 11.50
N GLY A 392 14.68 15.45 11.61
CA GLY A 392 13.80 15.45 12.79
C GLY A 392 14.52 15.10 14.09
N ALA A 393 15.56 14.26 14.05
CA ALA A 393 16.38 13.93 15.22
C ALA A 393 17.41 15.01 15.58
N LEU A 394 17.84 15.84 14.62
CA LEU A 394 18.88 16.85 14.81
C LEU A 394 18.31 18.25 15.07
N VAL A 395 17.13 18.56 14.53
CA VAL A 395 16.50 19.87 14.65
C VAL A 395 15.73 19.96 15.98
N PRO A 396 15.98 21.00 16.80
CA PRO A 396 15.24 21.18 18.05
C PRO A 396 13.74 21.40 17.81
N GLU A 397 12.89 20.89 18.70
CA GLU A 397 11.43 21.06 18.66
C GLU A 397 10.96 22.53 18.57
N SER A 398 11.82 23.48 18.97
CA SER A 398 11.55 24.92 18.86
C SER A 398 11.38 25.43 17.41
N PHE A 399 11.78 24.65 16.41
CA PHE A 399 11.63 24.99 14.99
C PHE A 399 10.25 24.64 14.43
N GLY A 400 9.39 23.96 15.20
CA GLY A 400 7.95 23.87 14.96
C GLY A 400 7.57 23.42 13.55
N GLY A 401 8.17 22.36 13.02
CA GLY A 401 7.75 21.74 11.75
C GLY A 401 8.37 22.36 10.48
N LEU A 402 9.21 23.39 10.62
CA LEU A 402 9.90 24.02 9.47
C LEU A 402 10.74 23.02 8.68
N GLU A 403 11.26 21.99 9.32
CA GLU A 403 11.99 20.90 8.69
C GLU A 403 11.14 20.08 7.73
N LEU A 404 9.90 19.74 8.11
CA LEU A 404 8.97 18.99 7.26
C LEU A 404 8.57 19.83 6.04
N VAL A 405 8.28 21.12 6.28
CA VAL A 405 7.97 22.08 5.22
C VAL A 405 9.16 22.26 4.28
N GLY A 406 10.37 22.43 4.81
CA GLY A 406 11.59 22.56 4.02
C GLY A 406 11.87 21.34 3.14
N LEU A 407 11.70 20.13 3.70
CA LEU A 407 11.82 18.89 2.94
C LEU A 407 10.71 18.73 1.90
N GLY A 408 9.49 19.14 2.23
CA GLY A 408 8.37 19.18 1.28
C GLY A 408 8.67 20.11 0.09
N PHE A 409 9.22 21.30 0.34
CA PHE A 409 9.70 22.18 -0.72
C PHE A 409 10.82 21.55 -1.56
N ALA A 410 11.77 20.84 -0.94
CA ALA A 410 12.80 20.13 -1.68
C ALA A 410 12.21 19.08 -2.64
N TYR A 411 11.24 18.29 -2.18
CA TYR A 411 10.50 17.36 -3.06
C TYR A 411 9.77 18.08 -4.19
N LEU A 412 9.08 19.19 -3.91
CA LEU A 412 8.39 19.96 -4.95
C LEU A 412 9.35 20.54 -5.99
N VAL A 413 10.49 21.09 -5.57
CA VAL A 413 11.50 21.65 -6.47
C VAL A 413 12.10 20.54 -7.34
N LEU A 414 12.55 19.44 -6.74
CA LEU A 414 13.10 18.31 -7.50
C LEU A 414 12.07 17.72 -8.45
N GLY A 415 10.82 17.56 -7.99
CA GLY A 415 9.71 17.10 -8.80
C GLY A 415 9.43 18.02 -9.97
N ALA A 416 9.42 19.34 -9.75
CA ALA A 416 9.21 20.33 -10.81
C ALA A 416 10.35 20.30 -11.84
N LEU A 417 11.60 20.16 -11.41
CA LEU A 417 12.75 20.05 -12.32
C LEU A 417 12.64 18.83 -13.22
N VAL A 418 12.32 17.65 -12.65
CA VAL A 418 12.11 16.41 -13.41
C VAL A 418 10.89 16.53 -14.33
N PHE A 419 9.78 17.05 -13.81
CA PHE A 419 8.54 17.22 -14.56
C PHE A 419 8.70 18.15 -15.76
N VAL A 420 9.47 19.25 -15.62
CA VAL A 420 9.79 20.16 -16.72
C VAL A 420 10.74 19.51 -17.72
N ARG A 421 11.74 18.76 -17.26
CA ARG A 421 12.67 18.00 -18.10
C ARG A 421 11.91 17.01 -18.99
N ASP A 422 10.99 16.24 -18.40
CA ASP A 422 10.31 15.12 -19.06
C ASP A 422 8.91 15.48 -19.58
N ARG A 423 8.59 16.77 -19.66
CA ARG A 423 7.25 17.29 -19.99
C ARG A 423 6.63 16.77 -21.29
N GLY A 424 7.48 16.36 -22.25
CA GLY A 424 7.04 15.78 -23.52
C GLY A 424 6.27 14.46 -23.36
N HIS A 425 6.49 13.73 -22.26
CA HIS A 425 5.85 12.44 -21.99
C HIS A 425 4.52 12.57 -21.22
N ILE A 426 4.23 13.74 -20.63
CA ILE A 426 3.04 13.93 -19.79
C ILE A 426 1.74 13.76 -20.61
N ALA A 427 1.63 14.47 -21.74
CA ALA A 427 0.42 14.40 -22.56
C ALA A 427 0.19 13.00 -23.18
N PRO A 428 1.22 12.31 -23.71
CA PRO A 428 1.12 10.90 -24.06
C PRO A 428 0.68 10.01 -22.91
N LEU A 429 1.30 10.14 -21.73
CA LEU A 429 0.97 9.33 -20.56
C LEU A 429 -0.47 9.55 -20.10
N ALA A 430 -0.93 10.80 -20.06
CA ALA A 430 -2.30 11.12 -19.70
C ALA A 430 -3.31 10.60 -20.74
N ARG A 431 -2.97 10.66 -22.03
CA ARG A 431 -3.80 10.07 -23.09
C ARG A 431 -3.90 8.56 -22.90
N ASP A 432 -2.77 7.90 -22.63
CA ASP A 432 -2.71 6.46 -22.43
C ASP A 432 -3.49 6.02 -21.19
N GLY A 433 -3.25 6.68 -20.05
CA GLY A 433 -3.93 6.37 -18.81
C GLY A 433 -5.43 6.59 -18.88
N PHE A 434 -5.89 7.72 -19.40
CA PHE A 434 -7.32 8.07 -19.33
C PHE A 434 -8.15 7.58 -20.52
N ARG A 435 -7.57 7.39 -21.72
CA ARG A 435 -8.35 7.21 -22.97
C ARG A 435 -7.96 6.00 -23.81
N THR A 436 -6.67 5.67 -23.92
CA THR A 436 -6.21 4.63 -24.86
C THR A 436 -6.74 3.25 -24.44
N PRO A 437 -7.45 2.51 -25.31
CA PRO A 437 -7.92 1.16 -25.00
C PRO A 437 -6.81 0.21 -24.54
N TYR A 438 -7.11 -0.71 -23.62
CA TYR A 438 -6.08 -1.63 -23.09
C TYR A 438 -5.43 -2.53 -24.15
N HIS A 439 -6.15 -2.90 -25.21
CA HIS A 439 -5.56 -3.69 -26.29
C HIS A 439 -4.41 -2.95 -26.99
N ASP A 440 -4.54 -1.62 -27.16
CA ASP A 440 -3.49 -0.77 -27.74
C ASP A 440 -2.32 -0.51 -26.77
N LEU A 441 -2.55 -0.70 -25.46
CA LEU A 441 -1.52 -0.59 -24.44
C LEU A 441 -0.72 -1.90 -24.28
N ALA A 442 -1.32 -3.04 -24.63
CA ALA A 442 -0.72 -4.36 -24.57
C ALA A 442 0.13 -4.70 -25.80
N GLU A 443 -0.09 -4.05 -26.94
CA GLU A 443 0.78 -4.22 -28.11
C GLU A 443 2.15 -3.56 -27.86
N PRO A 444 3.27 -4.29 -28.04
CA PRO A 444 4.57 -3.65 -28.05
C PRO A 444 4.56 -2.63 -29.19
N VAL A 445 4.94 -1.38 -28.87
CA VAL A 445 5.14 -0.33 -29.88
C VAL A 445 6.03 -0.93 -30.95
N ARG A 446 5.47 -1.21 -32.14
CA ARG A 446 6.28 -1.56 -33.31
C ARG A 446 7.28 -0.43 -33.44
N ALA A 447 8.56 -0.73 -33.22
CA ALA A 447 9.63 0.21 -33.45
C ALA A 447 9.41 0.74 -34.87
N GLY A 448 8.97 1.99 -34.97
CA GLY A 448 8.69 2.62 -36.24
C GLY A 448 9.96 2.55 -37.07
N GLU A 449 9.81 2.00 -38.26
CA GLU A 449 10.71 2.16 -39.38
C GLU A 449 11.00 3.66 -39.54
N GLY A 450 12.12 4.10 -38.97
CA GLY A 450 12.77 5.35 -39.31
C GLY A 450 13.88 5.05 -40.29
N SER A 451 13.52 4.90 -41.56
CA SER A 451 14.41 5.14 -42.70
C SER A 451 14.65 6.64 -42.86
#